data_AF-A0A6P2B9Q8-F1
#
_entry.id   AF-A0A6P2B9Q8-F1
#
_cell.length_a   1.000
_cell.length_b   1.000
_cell.length_c   1.000
_cell.angle_alpha   90.00
_cell.angle_beta   90.00
_cell.angle_gamma   90.00
#
_symmetry.space_group_name_H-M   'P 1'
#
loop_
_entity.id
_entity.type
_entity.pdbx_description
1 polymer ?
#
loop_
_entity_poly.entity_id
_entity_poly.type
_entity_poly.pdbx_seq_one_letter_code
_entity_poly.pdbx_strand_id
1 'polypeptide(L)'
;MVNFRSFMASAVLLCTQTVWAEPQYDRLEVIDGVFMKPALAVDVQFDDNIFRLNRNTQSSLVTRVAPAVELETAGDGTRFALGYGGNYGFVASSSDDNYDHHTVRLDGHLERPRSEVDVTAAFTAASDPRGTGPSDALDVADRVA
;
A
#
# COMPACT_ATOMS: atom_id res chain seq x y z
N MET A 1 -46.45 34.51 21.40
CA MET A 1 -45.08 35.02 21.19
C MET A 1 -44.20 33.84 20.77
N VAL A 2 -43.70 33.91 19.53
CA VAL A 2 -42.65 33.15 18.80
C VAL A 2 -41.86 32.11 19.63
N ASN A 3 -42.07 30.79 19.43
CA ASN A 3 -41.29 29.81 18.61
C ASN A 3 -39.79 29.64 18.96
N PHE A 4 -39.37 28.40 19.28
CA PHE A 4 -38.25 27.77 18.55
C PHE A 4 -38.31 26.24 18.63
N ARG A 5 -38.09 25.60 17.47
CA ARG A 5 -38.31 24.19 17.17
C ARG A 5 -37.04 23.37 17.46
N SER A 6 -37.26 22.09 17.71
CA SER A 6 -36.26 21.02 17.76
C SER A 6 -35.22 21.10 16.63
N PHE A 7 -33.95 20.84 16.96
CA PHE A 7 -32.93 20.44 15.99
C PHE A 7 -32.34 19.10 16.43
N MET A 8 -32.83 18.03 15.83
CA MET A 8 -32.13 16.75 15.78
C MET A 8 -30.91 16.94 14.87
N ALA A 9 -29.71 16.80 15.42
CA ALA A 9 -28.50 16.68 14.62
C ALA A 9 -28.42 15.24 14.10
N SER A 10 -28.85 15.02 12.86
CA SER A 10 -28.55 13.80 12.11
C SER A 10 -27.05 13.79 11.81
N ALA A 11 -26.31 12.91 12.46
CA ALA A 11 -24.96 12.54 12.04
C ALA A 11 -25.09 11.63 10.82
N VAL A 12 -24.80 12.15 9.63
CA VAL A 12 -24.65 11.34 8.42
C VAL A 12 -23.33 10.59 8.54
N LEU A 13 -23.39 9.32 8.93
CA LEU A 13 -22.28 8.38 8.73
C LEU A 13 -22.19 8.10 7.23
N LEU A 14 -21.31 8.83 6.55
CA LEU A 14 -20.84 8.45 5.21
C LEU A 14 -19.99 7.19 5.37
N CYS A 15 -20.61 6.03 5.22
CA CYS A 15 -19.90 4.77 5.09
C CYS A 15 -19.16 4.81 3.74
N THR A 16 -17.89 5.24 3.73
CA THR A 16 -17.05 5.20 2.55
C THR A 16 -16.72 3.75 2.26
N GLN A 17 -17.19 3.27 1.11
CA GLN A 17 -16.83 1.96 0.61
C GLN A 17 -15.51 2.16 -0.13
N THR A 18 -14.40 1.74 0.47
CA THR A 18 -13.16 1.63 -0.29
C THR A 18 -13.32 0.45 -1.24
N VAL A 19 -13.56 0.74 -2.51
CA VAL A 19 -13.45 -0.27 -3.57
C VAL A 19 -11.96 -0.42 -3.83
N TRP A 20 -11.32 -1.35 -3.12
CA TRP A 20 -10.01 -1.86 -3.51
C TRP A 20 -10.24 -2.79 -4.69
N ALA A 21 -10.30 -2.24 -5.90
CA ALA A 21 -10.10 -3.03 -7.09
C ALA A 21 -8.60 -3.27 -7.19
N GLU A 22 -8.14 -4.47 -6.83
CA GLU A 22 -6.80 -4.92 -7.17
C GLU A 22 -6.85 -5.24 -8.66
N PRO A 23 -6.26 -4.41 -9.55
CA PRO A 23 -6.21 -4.78 -10.95
C PRO A 23 -5.36 -6.05 -11.06
N GLN A 24 -6.00 -7.17 -11.37
CA GLN A 24 -5.30 -8.38 -11.78
C GLN A 24 -4.76 -8.12 -13.19
N TYR A 25 -3.53 -7.63 -13.26
CA TYR A 25 -2.81 -7.58 -14.52
C TYR A 25 -2.35 -8.98 -14.86
N ASP A 26 -2.70 -9.41 -16.07
CA ASP A 26 -2.28 -10.69 -16.58
C ASP A 26 -0.75 -10.72 -16.70
N ARG A 27 -0.17 -11.89 -16.45
CA ARG A 27 1.27 -12.07 -16.41
C ARG A 27 1.87 -11.90 -17.80
N LEU A 28 2.79 -10.95 -17.98
CA LEU A 28 3.46 -10.70 -19.26
C LEU A 28 4.77 -11.47 -19.35
N GLU A 29 4.93 -12.33 -20.35
CA GLU A 29 6.25 -12.90 -20.65
C GLU A 29 7.14 -11.83 -21.29
N VAL A 30 8.23 -11.48 -20.62
CA VAL A 30 9.17 -10.44 -21.07
C VAL A 30 10.41 -11.02 -21.73
N ILE A 31 10.84 -12.19 -21.29
CA ILE A 31 11.87 -13.05 -21.91
C ILE A 31 11.43 -14.49 -21.66
N ASP A 32 11.84 -15.45 -22.50
CA ASP A 32 11.53 -16.88 -22.35
C ASP A 32 11.68 -17.37 -20.90
N GLY A 33 10.55 -17.81 -20.31
CA GLY A 33 10.50 -18.31 -18.94
C GLY A 33 10.58 -17.25 -17.83
N VAL A 34 10.64 -15.95 -18.17
CA VAL A 34 10.61 -14.82 -17.24
C VAL A 34 9.38 -13.96 -17.48
N PHE A 35 8.64 -13.75 -16.41
CA PHE A 35 7.36 -13.10 -16.44
C PHE A 35 7.34 -11.85 -15.57
N MET A 36 6.63 -10.82 -16.03
CA MET A 36 6.41 -9.56 -15.34
C MET A 36 4.94 -9.42 -14.95
N LYS A 37 4.70 -9.00 -13.71
CA LYS A 37 3.37 -8.62 -13.19
C LYS A 37 3.43 -7.16 -12.72
N PRO A 38 3.05 -6.19 -13.56
CA PRO A 38 2.88 -4.82 -13.09
C PRO A 38 1.58 -4.71 -12.28
N ALA A 39 1.53 -3.79 -11.32
CA ALA A 39 0.32 -3.43 -10.61
C ALA A 39 0.30 -1.93 -10.30
N LEU A 40 -0.89 -1.35 -10.23
CA LEU A 40 -1.08 0.05 -9.87
C LEU A 40 -2.37 0.18 -9.08
N ALA A 41 -2.26 0.57 -7.82
CA ALA A 41 -3.40 0.96 -7.01
C ALA A 41 -3.44 2.48 -6.86
N VAL A 42 -4.64 3.05 -6.94
CA VAL A 42 -4.90 4.47 -6.67
C VAL A 42 -6.06 4.55 -5.71
N ASP A 43 -5.88 5.30 -4.64
CA ASP A 43 -6.88 5.52 -3.60
C ASP A 43 -7.01 7.01 -3.30
N VAL A 44 -8.23 7.46 -3.03
CA VAL A 44 -8.52 8.84 -2.65
C VAL A 44 -9.45 8.79 -1.45
N GLN A 45 -8.95 9.27 -0.32
CA GLN A 45 -9.63 9.22 0.96
C GLN A 45 -9.77 10.62 1.56
N PHE A 46 -10.96 10.94 2.05
CA PHE A 46 -11.13 12.06 2.96
C PHE A 46 -10.94 11.55 4.40
N ASP A 47 -9.98 12.13 5.11
CA ASP A 47 -9.66 11.80 6.50
C ASP A 47 -9.92 13.05 7.34
N ASP A 48 -10.81 12.94 8.33
CA ASP A 48 -11.19 14.05 9.18
C ASP A 48 -10.15 14.37 10.28
N ASN A 49 -9.14 13.51 10.43
CA ASN A 49 -8.10 13.61 11.43
C ASN A 49 -6.79 12.92 10.99
N ILE A 50 -6.08 13.52 10.03
CA ILE A 50 -4.83 12.96 9.46
C ILE A 50 -3.67 12.84 10.47
N PHE A 51 -3.81 13.40 11.66
CA PHE A 51 -2.84 13.29 12.76
C PHE A 51 -3.30 12.35 13.87
N ARG A 52 -4.51 11.77 13.76
CA ARG A 52 -5.12 10.91 14.79
C ARG A 52 -5.12 11.54 16.19
N LEU A 53 -5.33 12.87 16.27
CA LEU A 53 -5.33 13.63 17.52
C LEU A 53 -6.71 13.71 18.16
N ASN A 54 -6.78 13.74 19.50
CA ASN A 54 -8.05 13.84 20.23
C ASN A 54 -8.64 15.26 20.28
N ARG A 55 -7.84 16.28 19.96
CA ARG A 55 -8.22 17.71 19.93
C ARG A 55 -7.44 18.40 18.82
N ASN A 56 -7.97 19.50 18.28
CA ASN A 56 -7.39 20.22 17.15
C ASN A 56 -7.17 19.29 15.94
N THR A 57 -8.20 18.50 15.62
CA THR A 57 -8.18 17.59 14.46
C THR A 57 -7.98 18.38 13.18
N GLN A 58 -7.18 17.84 12.27
CA GLN A 58 -6.98 18.43 10.95
C GLN A 58 -7.50 17.45 9.91
N SER A 59 -8.47 17.92 9.13
CA SER A 59 -9.05 17.15 8.05
C SER A 59 -8.32 17.42 6.74
N SER A 60 -8.21 16.40 5.89
CA SER A 60 -7.58 16.52 4.59
C SER A 60 -8.08 15.50 3.60
N LEU A 61 -7.89 15.82 2.32
CA LEU A 61 -7.97 14.83 1.25
C LEU A 61 -6.58 14.21 1.07
N VAL A 62 -6.52 12.89 1.14
CA VAL A 62 -5.30 12.10 0.94
C VAL A 62 -5.46 11.29 -0.33
N THR A 63 -4.54 11.47 -1.27
CA THR A 63 -4.43 10.63 -2.47
C THR A 63 -3.25 9.70 -2.30
N ARG A 64 -3.46 8.41 -2.53
CA ARG A 64 -2.40 7.39 -2.51
C ARG A 64 -2.24 6.77 -3.88
N VAL A 65 -1.00 6.59 -4.29
CA VAL A 65 -0.63 5.88 -5.52
C VAL A 65 0.40 4.82 -5.16
N ALA A 66 0.12 3.56 -5.47
CA ALA A 66 0.99 2.45 -5.16
C ALA A 66 1.28 1.63 -6.42
N PRO A 67 2.34 1.97 -7.18
CA PRO A 67 2.82 1.13 -8.27
C PRO A 67 3.61 -0.05 -7.71
N ALA A 68 3.48 -1.21 -8.32
CA ALA A 68 4.32 -2.37 -8.05
C ALA A 68 4.69 -3.09 -9.34
N VAL A 69 5.80 -3.81 -9.31
CA VAL A 69 6.19 -4.71 -10.37
C VAL A 69 6.89 -5.92 -9.78
N GLU A 70 6.52 -7.10 -10.25
CA GLU A 70 7.19 -8.35 -9.91
C GLU A 70 7.74 -8.99 -11.18
N LEU A 71 8.97 -9.49 -11.10
CA LEU A 71 9.55 -10.38 -12.10
C LEU A 71 9.66 -11.78 -11.49
N GLU A 72 9.15 -12.80 -12.17
CA GLU A 72 9.24 -14.19 -11.73
C GLU A 72 9.72 -15.12 -12.84
N THR A 73 10.44 -16.18 -12.49
CA THR A 73 10.79 -17.26 -13.42
C THR A 73 9.80 -18.42 -13.31
N ALA A 74 9.38 -19.03 -14.42
CA ALA A 74 8.69 -20.31 -14.38
C ALA A 74 9.67 -21.46 -14.58
N GLY A 75 9.68 -22.42 -13.65
CA GLY A 75 10.51 -23.63 -13.75
C GLY A 75 10.09 -24.68 -12.74
N ASP A 76 10.32 -25.95 -13.11
CA ASP A 76 10.04 -27.10 -12.23
C ASP A 76 11.12 -27.18 -11.14
N GLY A 77 10.72 -26.95 -9.88
CA GLY A 77 11.58 -27.07 -8.70
C GLY A 77 12.62 -25.96 -8.53
N THR A 78 12.63 -24.91 -9.34
CA THR A 78 13.45 -23.70 -9.07
C THR A 78 12.69 -22.46 -9.52
N ARG A 79 12.47 -21.53 -8.59
CA ARG A 79 11.73 -20.28 -8.83
C ARG A 79 12.49 -19.11 -8.20
N PHE A 80 12.60 -18.01 -8.93
CA PHE A 80 13.08 -16.73 -8.42
C PHE A 80 12.03 -15.66 -8.67
N ALA A 81 11.87 -14.76 -7.70
CA ALA A 81 11.04 -13.58 -7.84
C ALA A 81 11.78 -12.32 -7.35
N LEU A 82 11.65 -11.23 -8.10
CA LEU A 82 12.14 -9.90 -7.74
C LEU A 82 10.96 -8.93 -7.79
N GLY A 83 10.58 -8.41 -6.62
CA GLY A 83 9.50 -7.45 -6.45
C GLY A 83 10.03 -6.05 -6.15
N TYR A 84 9.37 -5.04 -6.73
CA TYR A 84 9.45 -3.64 -6.31
C TYR A 84 8.05 -3.11 -6.04
N GLY A 85 7.89 -2.38 -4.95
CA GLY A 85 6.68 -1.64 -4.61
C GLY A 85 7.01 -0.20 -4.21
N GLY A 86 6.24 0.75 -4.74
CA GLY A 86 6.20 2.13 -4.28
C GLY A 86 4.88 2.43 -3.59
N ASN A 87 4.90 3.32 -2.60
CA ASN A 87 3.70 3.87 -1.99
C ASN A 87 3.88 5.37 -1.76
N TYR A 88 3.08 6.15 -2.49
CA TYR A 88 3.17 7.60 -2.52
C TYR A 88 1.90 8.20 -1.94
N GLY A 89 2.03 9.02 -0.91
CA GLY A 89 0.93 9.74 -0.29
C GLY A 89 0.99 11.24 -0.56
N PHE A 90 -0.11 11.81 -1.01
CA PHE A 90 -0.28 13.25 -1.25
C PHE A 90 -1.38 13.79 -0.33
N VAL A 91 -1.02 14.71 0.56
CA VAL A 91 -1.92 15.33 1.54
C VAL A 91 -2.28 16.73 1.06
N ALA A 92 -3.56 16.96 0.75
CA ALA A 92 -4.00 18.23 0.14
C ALA A 92 -3.80 19.44 1.05
N SER A 93 -3.85 19.25 2.38
CA SER A 93 -3.69 20.33 3.36
C SER A 93 -2.24 20.74 3.62
N SER A 94 -1.26 19.92 3.25
CA SER A 94 0.15 20.14 3.60
C SER A 94 1.07 19.23 2.80
N SER A 95 1.99 19.81 2.03
CA SER A 95 2.99 19.05 1.29
C SER A 95 4.07 18.44 2.17
N ASP A 96 4.29 19.00 3.36
CA ASP A 96 5.29 18.51 4.33
C ASP A 96 4.86 17.17 4.92
N ASP A 97 3.58 16.81 4.77
CA ASP A 97 3.00 15.55 5.21
C ASP A 97 2.95 14.46 4.11
N ASN A 98 3.51 14.75 2.93
CA ASN A 98 3.62 13.77 1.85
C ASN A 98 4.69 12.71 2.19
N TYR A 99 4.51 11.49 1.69
CA TYR A 99 5.47 10.41 1.89
C TYR A 99 5.72 9.60 0.62
N ASP A 100 6.88 8.97 0.58
CA ASP A 100 7.39 8.11 -0.48
C ASP A 100 8.06 6.88 0.12
N HIS A 101 7.36 5.75 0.10
CA HIS A 101 7.88 4.50 0.60
C HIS A 101 8.24 3.58 -0.55
N HIS A 102 9.36 2.88 -0.40
CA HIS A 102 9.87 1.95 -1.38
C HIS A 102 10.19 0.63 -0.72
N THR A 103 9.79 -0.47 -1.35
CA THR A 103 10.15 -1.82 -0.94
C THR A 103 10.73 -2.58 -2.13
N VAL A 104 11.83 -3.27 -1.90
CA VAL A 104 12.42 -4.23 -2.84
C VAL A 104 12.49 -5.58 -2.15
N ARG A 105 12.07 -6.64 -2.84
CA ARG A 105 12.05 -8.00 -2.31
C ARG A 105 12.65 -8.96 -3.32
N LEU A 106 13.48 -9.88 -2.86
CA LEU A 106 14.03 -10.99 -3.63
C LEU A 106 13.62 -12.29 -2.94
N ASP A 107 13.03 -13.21 -3.70
CA ASP A 107 12.70 -14.55 -3.28
C ASP A 107 13.36 -15.58 -4.19
N GLY A 108 13.85 -16.66 -3.59
CA GLY A 108 14.38 -17.81 -4.29
C GLY A 108 13.88 -19.08 -3.61
N HIS A 109 13.35 -19.98 -4.40
CA HIS A 109 12.89 -21.29 -3.98
C HIS A 109 13.60 -22.36 -4.80
N LEU A 110 14.23 -23.32 -4.12
CA LEU A 110 14.95 -24.42 -4.72
C LEU A 110 14.46 -25.74 -4.12
N GLU A 111 13.82 -26.55 -4.95
CA GLU A 111 13.38 -27.90 -4.64
C GLU A 111 14.32 -28.92 -5.29
N ARG A 112 14.77 -29.86 -4.47
CA ARG A 112 15.47 -31.08 -4.90
C ARG A 112 14.70 -32.27 -4.33
N PRO A 113 14.86 -33.49 -4.86
CA PRO A 113 14.09 -34.66 -4.42
C PRO A 113 14.11 -35.01 -2.92
N ARG A 114 14.99 -34.38 -2.13
CA ARG A 114 15.15 -34.61 -0.68
C ARG A 114 15.39 -33.33 0.13
N SER A 115 15.33 -32.15 -0.48
CA SER A 115 15.63 -30.90 0.21
C SER A 115 14.93 -29.73 -0.46
N GLU A 116 14.46 -28.81 0.35
CA GLU A 116 13.86 -27.56 -0.05
C GLU A 116 14.64 -26.43 0.62
N VAL A 117 14.90 -25.36 -0.13
CA VAL A 117 15.59 -24.18 0.37
C VAL A 117 14.84 -22.96 -0.14
N ASP A 118 14.37 -22.15 0.80
CA ASP A 118 13.79 -20.83 0.54
C ASP A 118 14.73 -19.73 1.03
N VAL A 119 14.88 -18.70 0.22
CA VAL A 119 15.67 -17.51 0.53
C VAL A 119 14.81 -16.30 0.27
N THR A 120 14.67 -15.44 1.28
CA THR A 120 14.00 -14.15 1.15
C THR A 120 14.94 -13.05 1.64
N ALA A 121 15.05 -11.99 0.84
CA ALA A 121 15.70 -10.75 1.24
C ALA A 121 14.76 -9.58 0.92
N ALA A 122 14.61 -8.65 1.86
CA ALA A 122 13.77 -7.47 1.68
C ALA A 122 14.47 -6.21 2.18
N PHE A 123 14.28 -5.12 1.45
CA PHE A 123 14.74 -3.79 1.83
C PHE A 123 13.57 -2.81 1.71
N THR A 124 13.32 -2.06 2.78
CA THR A 124 12.28 -1.04 2.81
C THR A 124 12.91 0.30 3.19
N ALA A 125 12.72 1.29 2.32
CA ALA A 125 12.99 2.69 2.60
C ALA A 125 11.64 3.39 2.82
N ALA A 126 11.33 3.70 4.08
CA ALA A 126 10.13 4.43 4.45
C ALA A 126 10.52 5.80 5.03
N SER A 127 9.95 6.87 4.47
CA SER A 127 10.02 8.21 5.01
C SER A 127 8.88 8.43 6.03
N ASP A 128 9.21 8.89 7.24
CA ASP A 128 8.20 9.45 8.14
C ASP A 128 8.16 10.96 7.93
N PRO A 129 7.09 11.53 7.36
CA PRO A 129 6.99 12.98 7.11
C PRO A 129 7.14 13.82 8.39
N ARG A 130 6.95 13.24 9.59
CA ARG A 130 6.96 13.97 10.87
C ARG A 130 8.09 13.57 11.81
N GLY A 131 9.01 12.70 11.37
CA GLY A 131 10.23 12.38 12.13
C GLY A 131 10.01 11.59 13.43
N THR A 132 8.89 10.89 13.57
CA THR A 132 8.55 10.01 14.71
C THR A 132 8.81 8.53 14.44
N GLY A 133 9.78 8.20 13.59
CA GLY A 133 10.25 6.83 13.38
C GLY A 133 9.25 5.88 12.69
N PRO A 134 9.75 4.77 12.12
CA PRO A 134 8.93 3.88 11.30
C PRO A 134 7.96 3.06 12.17
N SER A 135 6.73 3.54 12.34
CA SER A 135 5.68 2.80 13.06
C SER A 135 4.71 2.02 12.16
N ASP A 136 4.63 2.35 10.87
CA ASP A 136 3.63 1.75 9.95
C ASP A 136 4.23 0.93 8.79
N ALA A 137 5.55 0.67 8.78
CA ALA A 137 6.22 -0.02 7.67
C ALA A 137 6.10 -1.56 7.66
N LEU A 138 5.42 -2.16 8.66
CA LEU A 138 5.29 -3.62 8.82
C LEU A 138 3.98 -4.21 8.28
N ASP A 139 2.99 -3.39 7.90
CA ASP A 139 1.67 -3.87 7.46
C ASP A 139 1.61 -4.25 5.96
N VAL A 140 2.54 -3.74 5.14
CA VAL A 140 2.54 -4.02 3.69
C VAL A 140 3.24 -5.35 3.36
N ALA A 141 4.14 -5.82 4.22
CA ALA A 141 4.84 -7.09 4.02
C ALA A 141 3.93 -8.32 4.22
N ASP A 142 2.79 -8.17 4.91
CA ASP A 142 1.81 -9.23 5.15
C ASP A 142 0.78 -9.36 4.00
N ARG A 143 0.77 -8.43 3.05
CA ARG A 143 -0.21 -8.40 1.93
C ARG A 143 0.34 -8.94 0.60
N VAL A 144 1.55 -9.49 0.60
CA VAL A 144 2.19 -10.12 -0.58
C VAL A 144 2.52 -11.60 -0.32
N ALA A 145 1.98 -12.19 0.76
CA ALA A 145 2.04 -13.62 1.05
C ALA A 145 0.73 -14.32 0.68
#